data_AF-A0A815AV95-F1
#
_entry.id   AF-A0A815AV95-F1
#
_cell.length_a   1.000
_cell.length_b   1.000
_cell.length_c   1.000
_cell.angle_alpha   90.00
_cell.angle_beta   90.00
_cell.angle_gamma   90.00
#
_symmetry.space_group_name_H-M   'P 1'
#
loop_
_entity.id
_entity.type
_entity.pdbx_description
1 polymer ?
#
loop_
_entity_poly.entity_id
_entity_poly.type
_entity_poly.pdbx_seq_one_letter_code
_entity_poly.pdbx_strand_id
1 'polypeptide(L)' 'MTSSGDLKNHHISILHHWNKDIRSAPAIHRETNIPLRTIYYNINKLKQTNSLKHRDGNSRQHVLNGIEKKSYWSIYSTEQ' A
#
# COMPACT_ATOMS: atom_id res chain seq x y z
N MET A 1 -16.07 -4.81 -16.65
CA MET A 1 -15.38 -5.22 -15.40
C MET A 1 -14.00 -4.59 -15.42
N THR A 2 -13.66 -3.70 -14.48
CA THR A 2 -12.31 -3.12 -14.39
C THR A 2 -11.37 -4.15 -13.79
N SER A 3 -10.26 -4.46 -14.45
CA SER A 3 -9.29 -5.43 -13.95
C SER A 3 -8.59 -4.88 -12.70
N SER A 4 -8.11 -5.75 -11.81
CA SER A 4 -7.35 -5.35 -10.61
C SER A 4 -6.09 -4.54 -10.94
N GLY A 5 -5.57 -4.64 -12.17
CA GLY A 5 -4.49 -3.78 -12.68
C GLY A 5 -4.93 -2.33 -12.90
N ASP A 6 -6.12 -2.11 -13.47
CA ASP A 6 -6.67 -0.78 -13.76
C ASP A 6 -6.90 0.03 -12.48
N LEU A 7 -7.36 -0.65 -11.42
CA LEU A 7 -7.58 -0.04 -10.11
C LEU A 7 -6.27 0.46 -9.47
N LYS A 8 -5.17 -0.28 -9.60
CA LYS A 8 -3.85 0.16 -9.10
C LYS A 8 -3.37 1.39 -9.85
N ASN A 9 -3.53 1.41 -11.18
CA ASN A 9 -3.17 2.56 -12.00
C ASN A 9 -4.00 3.80 -11.65
N HIS A 10 -5.29 3.63 -11.38
CA HIS A 10 -6.15 4.73 -10.93
C HIS A 10 -5.71 5.32 -9.60
N HIS A 11 -5.33 4.50 -8.62
CA HIS A 11 -4.87 4.98 -7.31
C HIS A 11 -3.57 5.78 -7.43
N ILE A 12 -2.62 5.32 -8.23
CA ILE A 12 -1.34 6.01 -8.46
C ILE A 12 -1.61 7.37 -9.11
N SER A 13 -2.44 7.40 -10.16
CA SER A 13 -2.80 8.65 -10.84
C SER A 13 -3.49 9.64 -9.91
N ILE A 14 -4.46 9.22 -9.09
CA ILE A 14 -5.15 10.10 -8.14
C ILE A 14 -4.17 10.64 -7.09
N LEU A 15 -3.29 9.78 -6.55
CA LEU A 15 -2.29 10.19 -5.56
C LEU A 15 -1.30 11.21 -6.12
N HIS A 16 -0.86 11.02 -7.36
CA HIS A 16 0.04 11.96 -8.04
C HIS A 16 -0.57 13.35 -8.16
N HIS A 17 -1.84 13.45 -8.56
CA HIS A 17 -2.54 14.73 -8.66
C HIS A 17 -2.79 15.36 -7.28
N TRP A 18 -3.11 14.54 -6.27
CA TRP A 18 -3.24 14.98 -4.89
C TRP A 18 -1.95 15.61 -4.35
N ASN A 19 -0.81 14.98 -4.62
CA ASN A 19 0.52 15.49 -4.22
C ASN A 19 0.94 16.75 -4.98
N LYS A 20 0.36 17.00 -6.16
CA LYS A 20 0.49 18.25 -6.93
C LYS A 20 -0.50 19.35 -6.49
N ASP A 21 -1.16 19.16 -5.35
CA ASP A 21 -2.19 20.05 -4.79
C ASP A 21 -3.47 20.20 -5.65
N ILE A 22 -3.69 19.30 -6.62
CA ILE A 22 -4.95 19.25 -7.37
C ILE A 22 -5.96 18.44 -6.54
N ARG A 23 -6.72 19.14 -5.69
CA ARG A 23 -7.69 18.53 -4.75
C ARG A 23 -9.13 18.44 -5.29
N SER A 24 -9.34 18.85 -6.54
CA SER A 24 -10.66 18.89 -7.18
C SER A 24 -10.95 17.60 -7.94
N ALA A 25 -11.96 16.85 -7.53
CA ALA A 25 -12.35 15.61 -8.21
C ALA A 25 -12.72 15.81 -9.70
N PRO A 26 -13.44 16.88 -10.09
CA PRO A 26 -13.67 17.20 -11.50
C PRO A 26 -12.39 17.45 -12.31
N ALA A 27 -11.37 18.07 -11.70
CA ALA A 27 -10.11 18.32 -12.38
C ALA A 27 -9.36 17.00 -12.65
N ILE A 28 -9.26 16.15 -11.63
CA ILE A 28 -8.62 14.83 -11.77
C ILE A 28 -9.36 13.98 -12.80
N HIS A 29 -10.70 14.04 -12.85
CA HIS A 29 -11.48 13.32 -13.86
C HIS A 29 -11.14 13.75 -15.29
N ARG A 30 -11.02 15.06 -15.54
CA ARG A 30 -10.67 15.59 -16.86
C ARG A 30 -9.29 15.13 -17.33
N GLU A 31 -8.32 15.11 -16.42
CA GLU A 31 -6.93 14.72 -16.74
C GLU A 31 -6.75 13.21 -16.90
N THR A 32 -7.46 12.41 -16.10
CA THR A 32 -7.19 10.96 -15.99
C THR A 32 -8.27 10.08 -16.60
N ASN A 33 -9.43 10.65 -16.94
CA ASN A 33 -10.64 9.94 -17.37
C ASN A 33 -11.12 8.86 -16.37
N ILE A 34 -10.66 8.90 -15.12
CA ILE A 34 -11.09 7.99 -14.07
C ILE A 34 -12.52 8.36 -13.66
N PRO A 35 -13.43 7.40 -13.45
CA PRO A 35 -14.80 7.71 -13.02
C PRO A 35 -14.83 8.55 -11.74
N LEU A 36 -15.68 9.60 -11.73
CA LEU A 36 -15.82 10.52 -10.60
C LEU A 36 -16.09 9.79 -9.28
N ARG A 37 -16.92 8.73 -9.31
CA ARG A 37 -17.20 7.90 -8.12
C ARG A 37 -15.92 7.35 -7.49
N THR A 38 -15.00 6.85 -8.30
CA THR A 38 -13.71 6.31 -7.86
C THR A 38 -12.83 7.41 -7.29
N ILE A 39 -12.81 8.58 -7.92
CA ILE A 39 -12.02 9.73 -7.45
C ILE A 39 -12.54 10.21 -6.10
N TYR A 40 -13.86 10.42 -5.94
CA TYR A 40 -14.46 10.84 -4.69
C TYR A 40 -14.18 9.87 -3.55
N TYR A 41 -14.33 8.57 -3.80
CA TYR A 41 -14.02 7.54 -2.81
C TYR A 41 -12.57 7.62 -2.33
N ASN A 42 -11.62 7.74 -3.26
CA ASN A 42 -10.20 7.82 -2.94
C ASN A 42 -9.82 9.13 -2.25
N ILE A 43 -10.37 10.28 -2.67
CA ILE A 43 -10.15 11.56 -1.99
C ILE A 43 -10.69 11.51 -0.56
N ASN A 44 -11.87 10.94 -0.34
CA ASN A 44 -12.43 10.78 1.00
C ASN A 44 -11.51 9.93 1.89
N LYS A 45 -10.97 8.84 1.34
CA LYS A 45 -9.97 8.01 2.03
C LYS A 45 -8.70 8.79 2.35
N LEU A 46 -8.15 9.57 1.39
CA LEU A 46 -6.99 10.43 1.61
C LEU A 46 -7.23 11.45 2.73
N LYS A 47 -8.41 12.06 2.81
CA LYS A 47 -8.75 13.00 3.89
C LYS A 47 -8.78 12.34 5.27
N GLN A 48 -9.21 11.08 5.34
CA GLN A 48 -9.35 10.35 6.61
C GLN A 48 -8.03 9.73 7.09
N THR A 49 -7.25 9.15 6.17
CA THR A 49 -6.10 8.32 6.53
C THR A 49 -4.77 8.83 5.98
N ASN A 50 -4.75 9.93 5.22
CA ASN A 50 -3.59 10.44 4.48
C ASN A 50 -2.88 9.37 3.62
N SER A 51 -3.60 8.30 3.25
CA SER A 51 -3.01 7.15 2.58
C SER A 51 -4.04 6.39 1.76
N LEU A 52 -3.69 6.10 0.50
CA LEU A 52 -4.45 5.20 -0.37
C LEU A 52 -4.03 3.74 -0.25
N LYS A 53 -3.04 3.40 0.59
CA LYS A 53 -2.62 2.01 0.78
C LYS A 53 -3.82 1.15 1.15
N HIS A 54 -3.89 -0.04 0.54
CA HIS A 54 -4.83 -1.05 1.01
C HIS A 54 -4.42 -1.39 2.44
N ARG A 55 -5.38 -1.45 3.37
CA ARG A 55 -5.07 -2.00 4.69
C ARG A 55 -4.74 -3.46 4.41
N ASP A 56 -3.48 -3.85 4.61
CA ASP A 56 -3.10 -5.25 4.54
C ASP A 56 -3.97 -5.95 5.58
N GLY A 57 -4.94 -6.72 5.07
CA GLY A 57 -5.90 -7.41 5.92
C GLY A 57 -5.09 -8.31 6.82
N ASN A 58 -5.10 -8.00 8.12
CA ASN A 58 -4.44 -8.70 9.22
C ASN A 58 -3.88 -10.05 8.75
N SER A 59 -2.64 -10.02 8.23
CA SER A 59 -2.02 -11.23 7.67
C SER A 59 -2.15 -12.27 8.75
N ARG A 60 -2.87 -13.37 8.47
CA ARG A 60 -2.84 -14.56 9.32
C ARG A 60 -1.39 -14.75 9.73
N GLN A 61 -1.10 -14.68 11.01
CA GLN A 61 0.22 -14.99 11.52
C GLN A 61 0.51 -16.41 11.04
N HIS A 62 1.32 -16.55 9.98
CA HIS A 62 1.94 -17.82 9.69
C HIS A 62 2.88 -18.04 10.87
N VAL A 63 2.44 -18.88 11.80
CA VAL A 63 3.31 -19.47 12.80
C VAL A 63 4.42 -20.14 12.01
N LEU A 64 5.60 -19.49 11.96
CA LEU A 64 6.83 -20.10 11.45
C LEU A 64 7.26 -21.15 12.48
N ASN A 65 6.55 -22.28 12.51
CA ASN A 65 7.06 -23.48 13.14
C ASN A 65 8.15 -24.03 12.22
N GLY A 66 9.39 -23.90 12.67
CA GLY A 66 10.55 -24.60 12.14
C GLY A 66 11.19 -23.94 10.93
N ILE A 67 12.14 -23.03 11.17
CA ILE A 67 13.51 -23.15 10.66
C ILE A 67 14.41 -22.41 11.65
N GLU A 68 15.47 -23.11 12.03
CA GLU A 68 16.35 -22.92 13.16
C GLU A 68 16.91 -21.50 13.31
N LYS A 69 16.66 -20.89 14.47
CA LYS A 69 17.62 -19.98 15.05
C LYS A 69 18.72 -20.81 15.71
N LYS A 70 19.92 -20.81 15.14
CA LYS A 70 21.16 -20.80 15.93
C LYS A 70 22.26 -20.13 15.11
N SER A 71 22.22 -18.80 15.13
CA SER A 71 23.41 -17.97 14.93
C SER A 71 24.48 -18.35 15.94
N TYR A 72 25.72 -18.28 15.46
CA TYR A 72 26.98 -18.47 16.16
C TYR A 72 27.01 -17.84 17.55
N TRP A 73 27.47 -18.60 18.53
CA TRP A 73 28.21 -18.07 19.67
C TRP A 73 29.55 -18.79 19.74
N SER A 74 30.59 -18.02 19.45
CA SER A 74 31.97 -18.25 19.84
C SER A 74 32.06 -18.39 21.36
N ILE A 75 32.59 -19.49 21.87
CA ILE A 75 33.20 -19.53 23.20
C ILE A 75 34.18 -20.70 23.30
N TYR A 76 35.46 -20.34 23.47
CA TYR A 76 36.57 -21.09 24.05
C TYR A 76 36.29 -22.53 24.52
N SER A 77 36.97 -23.50 23.91
CA SER A 77 37.46 -24.72 24.57
C SER A 77 38.34 -25.52 23.62
N THR A 78 39.65 -25.50 23.84
CA THR A 78 40.47 -26.68 23.57
C THR A 78 41.42 -26.82 24.76
N GLU A 79 41.41 -28.04 25.28
CA GLU A 79 41.75 -28.47 26.62
C GLU A 79 43.27 -28.57 26.85
N GLN A 80 43.60 -28.90 28.11
CA GLN A 80 44.94 -29.15 28.64
C GLN A 80 45.66 -30.34 27.99
#